data_AF-A0A6B3KQF4-F1
#
_entry.id   AF-A0A6B3KQF4-F1
#
_cell.length_a   1.000
_cell.length_b   1.000
_cell.length_c   1.000
_cell.angle_alpha   90.00
_cell.angle_beta   90.00
_cell.angle_gamma   90.00
#
_symmetry.space_group_name_H-M   'P 1'
#
loop_
_entity.id
_entity.type
_entity.pdbx_description
1 polymer ?
#
loop_
_entity_poly.entity_id
_entity_poly.type
_entity_poly.pdbx_seq_one_letter_code
_entity_poly.pdbx_strand_id
1 'polypeptide(L)' 'WLEQLLNHALRPEVGAVAGKLLRGDGTVHHAGLLLGLGAPAARAFEGAAFDESGYLQRLQLDQNYSALSGECLMLPRQLF' A
#
# COMPACT_ATOMS: atom_id res chain seq x y z
N TRP A 1 13.10 0.78 2.57
CA TRP A 1 11.74 0.43 2.09
C TRP A 1 11.50 -1.07 2.19
N LEU A 2 12.38 -1.94 1.67
CA LEU A 2 12.19 -3.40 1.69
C LEU A 2 12.13 -3.97 3.11
N GLU A 3 13.00 -3.50 4.01
CA GLU A 3 12.99 -3.90 5.42
C GLU A 3 11.67 -3.58 6.13
N GLN A 4 11.01 -2.48 5.76
CA GLN A 4 9.70 -2.11 6.33
C GLN A 4 8.60 -3.07 5.85
N LEU A 5 8.63 -3.47 4.57
CA LEU A 5 7.75 -4.52 4.06
C LEU A 5 8.01 -5.86 4.77
N LEU A 6 9.29 -6.20 4.97
CA LEU A 6 9.71 -7.43 5.64
C LEU A 6 9.26 -7.48 7.10
N ASN A 7 9.39 -6.37 7.83
CA ASN A 7 8.91 -6.27 9.21
C ASN A 7 7.42 -6.64 9.34
N HIS A 8 6.59 -6.22 8.39
CA HIS A 8 5.18 -6.60 8.36
C HIS A 8 4.98 -8.03 7.87
N ALA A 9 5.70 -8.47 6.83
CA ALA A 9 5.53 -9.80 6.24
C ALA A 9 6.01 -10.95 7.14
N LEU A 10 6.88 -10.67 8.13
CA LEU A 10 7.32 -11.64 9.13
C LEU A 10 6.29 -11.88 10.24
N ARG A 11 5.23 -11.06 10.32
CA ARG A 11 4.18 -11.21 11.34
C ARG A 11 3.23 -12.35 10.95
N PRO A 12 2.97 -13.32 11.85
CA PRO A 12 2.19 -14.51 11.52
C PRO A 12 0.74 -14.21 11.11
N GLU A 13 0.17 -13.08 11.54
CA GLU A 13 -1.17 -12.63 11.19
C GLU A 13 -1.27 -11.88 9.84
N VAL A 14 -0.14 -11.60 9.18
CA VAL A 14 -0.09 -10.83 7.94
C VAL A 14 0.11 -11.76 6.74
N GLY A 15 -0.89 -11.83 5.86
CA GLY A 15 -0.84 -12.66 4.67
C GLY A 15 -0.13 -12.02 3.46
N ALA A 16 -0.14 -10.69 3.37
CA ALA A 16 0.45 -9.94 2.27
C ALA A 16 0.74 -8.49 2.67
N VAL A 17 1.80 -7.92 2.09
CA VAL A 17 2.17 -6.51 2.31
C VAL A 17 2.44 -5.84 0.96
N ALA A 18 1.89 -4.65 0.76
CA ALA A 18 2.21 -3.79 -0.37
C ALA A 18 2.82 -2.47 0.13
N GLY A 19 3.66 -1.86 -0.71
CA GLY A 19 4.22 -0.54 -0.42
C GLY A 19 3.39 0.60 -1.02
N LYS A 20 3.68 1.81 -0.55
CA LYS A 20 3.36 3.04 -1.30
C LYS A 20 4.24 3.09 -2.55
N LEU A 21 3.61 3.04 -3.72
CA LEU A 21 4.27 3.10 -5.02
C LEU A 21 4.23 4.52 -5.56
N LEU A 22 5.34 4.94 -6.16
CA LEU A 22 5.51 6.27 -6.74
C LEU A 22 5.63 6.17 -8.26
N ARG A 23 5.16 7.20 -8.95
CA ARG A 23 5.45 7.44 -10.36
C ARG A 23 6.87 8.00 -10.49
N GLY A 24 7.38 8.02 -11.73
CA GLY A 24 8.72 8.55 -12.01
C GLY A 24 8.90 10.05 -11.70
N ASP A 25 7.79 10.79 -11.59
CA ASP A 25 7.77 12.21 -11.19
C ASP A 25 7.71 12.42 -9.67
N GLY A 26 7.74 11.34 -8.87
CA GLY A 26 7.70 11.39 -7.41
C GLY A 26 6.30 11.51 -6.80
N THR A 27 5.25 11.60 -7.62
CA THR A 27 3.87 11.55 -7.13
C THR A 27 3.44 10.13 -6.76
N VAL A 28 2.47 10.01 -5.86
CA VAL A 28 1.94 8.70 -5.46
C VAL A 28 1.20 8.05 -6.63
N HIS A 29 1.64 6.86 -7.03
CA HIS A 29 0.91 6.00 -7.94
C HIS A 29 -0.28 5.35 -7.22
N HIS A 30 -0.01 4.72 -6.08
CA HIS A 30 -1.01 4.31 -5.10
C HIS A 30 -0.39 4.10 -3.72
N ALA A 31 -1.19 4.25 -2.67
CA ALA A 31 -0.82 3.89 -1.29
C ALA A 31 -1.89 3.00 -0.62
N GLY A 32 -2.53 2.13 -1.41
CA GLY A 32 -3.59 1.21 -0.99
C GLY A 32 -4.70 1.15 -2.03
N LEU A 33 -5.59 0.16 -1.93
CA LEU A 33 -6.79 0.05 -2.76
C LEU A 33 -8.06 0.16 -1.93
N LEU A 34 -8.98 1.02 -2.35
CA LEU A 34 -10.30 1.20 -1.74
C LEU A 34 -11.35 0.51 -2.61
N LEU A 35 -12.05 -0.46 -2.03
CA LEU A 35 -13.12 -1.18 -2.72
C LEU A 35 -14.40 -0.33 -2.79
N GLY A 36 -15.09 -0.36 -3.93
CA GLY A 36 -16.41 0.25 -4.10
C GLY A 36 -16.44 1.78 -4.20
N LEU A 37 -15.28 2.45 -4.25
CA LEU A 37 -15.20 3.90 -4.40
C LEU A 37 -15.24 4.31 -5.88
N GLY A 38 -16.44 4.45 -6.45
CA GLY A 38 -16.64 4.88 -7.85
C GLY A 38 -16.22 3.87 -8.92
N ALA A 39 -15.51 2.81 -8.55
CA ALA A 39 -15.10 1.67 -9.35
C ALA A 39 -14.97 0.43 -8.44
N PRO A 40 -14.82 -0.80 -8.98
CA PRO A 40 -14.61 -1.99 -8.16
C PRO A 40 -13.44 -1.86 -7.16
N ALA A 41 -12.35 -1.23 -7.59
CA ALA A 41 -11.24 -0.84 -6.74
C ALA A 41 -10.64 0.49 -7.23
N ALA A 42 -10.39 1.41 -6.30
CA ALA A 42 -9.77 2.71 -6.57
C ALA A 42 -8.42 2.84 -5.86
N ARG A 43 -7.48 3.58 -6.44
CA ARG A 43 -6.16 3.84 -5.87
C ARG A 43 -6.24 4.93 -4.81
N ALA A 44 -5.90 4.59 -3.57
CA ALA A 44 -5.84 5.57 -2.50
C ALA A 44 -4.66 6.52 -2.71
N PHE A 45 -4.92 7.82 -2.54
CA PHE A 45 -3.92 8.91 -2.61
C PHE A 45 -3.21 9.06 -3.96
N GLU A 46 -3.80 8.57 -5.06
CA GLU A 46 -3.22 8.76 -6.40
C GLU A 46 -3.03 10.26 -6.73
N GLY A 47 -1.81 10.62 -7.15
CA GLY A 47 -1.43 11.99 -7.50
C GLY A 47 -0.98 12.87 -6.33
N ALA A 48 -1.08 12.39 -5.08
CA ALA A 48 -0.56 13.11 -3.91
C ALA A 48 0.97 13.24 -3.95
N ALA A 49 1.52 14.25 -3.27
CA ALA A 49 2.96 14.33 -3.06
C ALA A 49 3.44 13.22 -2.12
N PHE A 50 4.70 12.81 -2.24
CA PHE A 50 5.26 11.71 -1.45
C PHE A 50 5.12 11.89 0.07
N ASP A 51 5.31 13.12 0.54
CA ASP A 51 5.36 13.52 1.95
C ASP A 51 4.05 14.13 2.46
N GLU A 52 3.03 14.23 1.61
CA GLU A 52 1.72 14.73 2.00
C GLU A 52 1.13 13.89 3.15
N SER A 53 0.41 14.53 4.07
CA SER A 53 -0.25 13.83 5.17
C SER A 53 -1.41 12.96 4.68
N GLY A 54 -2.15 13.46 3.69
CA GLY A 54 -3.39 12.85 3.23
C GLY A 54 -4.50 12.89 4.28
N TYR A 55 -5.65 12.32 3.92
CA TYR A 55 -6.82 12.23 4.80
C TYR A 55 -6.48 11.57 6.14
N LEU A 56 -6.69 12.29 7.24
CA LEU A 56 -6.39 11.84 8.60
C LEU A 56 -4.95 11.32 8.78
N GLN A 57 -3.97 11.92 8.09
CA GLN A 57 -2.55 11.52 8.13
C GLN A 57 -2.26 10.09 7.67
N ARG A 58 -3.23 9.43 7.03
CA ARG A 58 -3.14 8.00 6.67
C ARG A 58 -2.07 7.71 5.62
N LEU A 59 -1.67 8.69 4.80
CA LEU A 59 -0.61 8.49 3.79
C LEU A 59 0.80 8.31 4.41
N GLN A 60 0.95 8.67 5.69
CA GLN A 60 2.20 8.59 6.45
C GLN A 60 2.25 7.40 7.41
N LEU A 61 1.19 6.58 7.45
CA LEU A 61 1.03 5.50 8.43
C LEU A 61 0.84 4.15 7.75
N ASP A 62 1.25 3.09 8.44
CA ASP A 62 0.91 1.72 8.07
C ASP A 62 -0.58 1.47 8.27
N GLN A 63 -1.20 0.75 7.34
CA GLN A 63 -2.65 0.57 7.32
C GLN A 63 -3.05 -0.83 6.89
N ASN A 64 -4.11 -1.35 7.52
CA ASN A 64 -4.77 -2.57 7.08
C ASN A 64 -5.79 -2.25 6.00
N TYR A 65 -5.57 -2.80 4.80
CA TYR A 65 -6.48 -2.69 3.67
C TYR A 65 -7.06 -4.06 3.32
N SER A 66 -8.33 -4.08 2.87
CA SER A 66 -8.97 -5.30 2.36
C SER A 66 -8.49 -5.72 0.96
N ALA A 67 -7.78 -4.84 0.26
CA ALA A 67 -7.24 -5.09 -1.07
C ALA A 67 -5.89 -4.40 -1.26
N LEU A 68 -4.98 -5.07 -1.98
CA LEU A 68 -3.65 -4.60 -2.30
C LEU A 68 -3.43 -4.66 -3.82
N SER A 69 -2.58 -3.78 -4.37
CA SER A 69 -2.18 -3.87 -5.79
C SER A 69 -1.25 -5.07 -6.02
N GLY A 70 -1.38 -5.71 -7.18
CA GLY A 70 -0.48 -6.78 -7.63
C GLY A 70 0.88 -6.30 -8.14
N GLU A 71 1.09 -4.98 -8.24
CA GLU A 71 2.28 -4.39 -8.87
C GLU A 71 3.56 -4.56 -8.04
N CYS A 72 3.46 -4.46 -6.71
CA CYS A 72 4.57 -4.74 -5.80
C CYS A 72 4.03 -5.31 -4.48
N LEU A 73 4.33 -6.59 -4.26
CA LEU A 73 3.86 -7.34 -3.10
C LEU A 73 5.02 -8.11 -2.45
N MET A 74 4.94 -8.23 -1.13
CA MET A 74 5.71 -9.19 -0.36
C MET A 74 4.74 -10.19 0.29
N LEU A 75 5.06 -11.47 0.13
CA LEU A 75 4.24 -12.58 0.61
C LEU A 75 5.13 -13.54 1.42
N PRO A 76 4.66 -14.07 2.55
CA PRO A 76 5.32 -15.18 3.22
C PRO A 76 5.43 -16.39 2.29
N ARG A 77 6.64 -16.95 2.17
CA ARG A 77 6.92 -18.15 1.34
C ARG A 77 6.11 -19.39 1.73
N GLN A 78 5.54 -19.43 2.92
CA GLN A 78 4.72 -20.56 3.38
C GLN A 78 3.31 -20.52 2.77
N LEU A 79 2.86 -19.38 2.24
CA LEU A 79 1.53 -19.22 1.65
C LEU A 79 1.50 -19.53 0.14
N PHE A 80 2.66 -19.60 -0.54
CA PHE A 80 2.85 -19.85 -1.97
C PHE A 80 4.19 -20.55 -2.21
#